data_AF-A0A351G6E8-F1
#
_entry.id   AF-A0A351G6E8-F1
#
_cell.length_a   1.000
_cell.length_b   1.000
_cell.length_c   1.000
_cell.angle_alpha   90.00
_cell.angle_beta   90.00
_cell.angle_gamma   90.00
#
_symmetry.space_group_name_H-M   'P 1'
#
loop_
_entity.id
_entity.type
_entity.pdbx_description
1 polymer ?
#
loop_
_entity_poly.entity_id
_entity_poly.type
_entity_poly.pdbx_seq_one_letter_code
_entity_poly.pdbx_strand_id
1 'polypeptide(L)'
;MKKTIWIGLLVSVLLAACSTGTPNTPTPLPAEVDWPTAVELLNTGEVEQVFQLHNLTVTLIFKDGQQVTTVEPRIDAIFAEVQNCGKPCSNIILATE
;
A
#
# COMPACT_ATOMS: atom_id res chain seq x y z
N MET A 1 43.53 39.64 45.78
CA MET A 1 42.32 39.25 45.02
C MET A 1 42.70 39.10 43.55
N LYS A 2 42.91 37.87 43.06
CA LYS A 2 43.13 37.58 41.63
C LYS A 2 42.21 36.43 41.26
N LYS A 3 41.18 36.71 40.46
CA LYS A 3 40.23 35.73 39.94
C LYS A 3 40.82 35.12 38.67
N THR A 4 41.20 33.86 38.70
CA THR A 4 41.56 33.09 37.51
C THR A 4 40.31 32.38 37.00
N ILE A 5 39.79 32.86 35.87
CA ILE A 5 38.67 32.25 35.15
C ILE A 5 39.27 31.15 34.25
N TRP A 6 38.97 29.90 34.56
CA TRP A 6 39.27 28.76 33.69
C TRP A 6 38.11 28.59 32.71
N ILE A 7 38.29 29.01 31.46
CA ILE A 7 37.35 28.76 30.37
C ILE A 7 37.66 27.36 29.82
N GLY A 8 36.92 26.37 30.33
CA GLY A 8 36.89 25.02 29.77
C GLY A 8 36.12 25.02 28.46
N LEU A 9 36.84 24.80 27.37
CA LEU A 9 36.31 24.66 26.01
C LEU A 9 35.51 23.34 25.93
N LEU A 10 34.19 23.40 26.12
CA LEU A 10 33.30 22.25 25.94
C LEU A 10 32.74 22.25 24.52
N VAL A 11 33.50 21.68 23.58
CA VAL A 11 33.04 21.44 22.21
C VAL A 11 32.14 20.20 22.24
N SER A 12 30.84 20.42 22.40
CA SER A 12 29.83 19.38 22.24
C SER A 12 29.61 19.12 20.74
N VAL A 13 30.31 18.10 20.23
CA VAL A 13 30.09 17.54 18.89
C VAL A 13 28.71 16.85 18.89
N LEU A 14 27.71 17.52 18.31
CA LEU A 14 26.40 16.92 17.99
C LEU A 14 26.57 16.08 16.72
N LEU A 15 26.86 14.78 16.90
CA LEU A 15 26.72 13.79 15.84
C LEU A 15 25.22 13.62 15.55
N ALA A 16 24.73 14.31 14.52
CA ALA A 16 23.46 14.00 13.89
C ALA A 16 23.59 12.62 13.23
N ALA A 17 23.24 11.56 13.96
CA ALA A 17 23.10 10.23 13.39
C ALA A 17 21.83 10.20 12.55
N CYS A 18 21.95 10.53 11.26
CA CYS A 18 20.93 10.17 10.28
C CYS A 18 20.91 8.63 10.20
N SER A 19 19.97 7.99 10.90
CA SER A 19 19.64 6.59 10.65
C SER A 19 18.96 6.54 9.29
N THR A 20 19.70 6.16 8.25
CA THR A 20 19.13 5.75 6.98
C THR A 20 18.42 4.43 7.21
N GLY A 21 17.18 4.49 7.72
CA GLY A 21 16.27 3.36 7.64
C GLY A 21 16.19 2.98 6.16
N THR A 22 16.66 1.78 5.83
CA THR A 22 16.45 1.20 4.51
C THR A 22 14.95 1.27 4.21
N PRO A 23 14.52 1.90 3.10
CA PRO A 23 13.14 1.77 2.67
C PRO A 23 12.87 0.28 2.50
N ASN A 24 12.02 -0.27 3.35
CA ASN A 24 11.50 -1.62 3.15
C ASN A 24 10.51 -1.52 1.98
N THR A 25 11.03 -1.43 0.76
CA THR A 25 10.18 -1.46 -0.43
C THR A 25 9.53 -2.83 -0.48
N PRO A 26 8.19 -2.94 -0.41
CA PRO A 26 7.51 -4.21 -0.59
C PRO A 26 7.91 -4.82 -1.93
N THR A 27 8.04 -6.15 -1.98
CA THR A 27 8.22 -6.83 -3.26
C THR A 27 7.04 -6.48 -4.17
N PRO A 28 7.28 -6.06 -5.43
CA PRO A 28 6.20 -5.73 -6.35
C PRO A 28 5.26 -6.91 -6.55
N LEU A 29 3.95 -6.64 -6.57
CA LEU A 29 2.96 -7.63 -6.94
C LEU A 29 3.12 -8.01 -8.43
N PRO A 30 2.81 -9.26 -8.81
CA PRO A 30 2.71 -9.62 -10.22
C PRO A 30 1.62 -8.80 -10.91
N ALA A 31 1.83 -8.46 -12.18
CA ALA A 31 0.88 -7.66 -12.95
C ALA A 31 -0.48 -8.36 -13.15
N GLU A 32 -0.48 -9.69 -13.25
CA GLU A 32 -1.67 -10.51 -13.42
C GLU A 32 -1.69 -11.67 -12.42
N VAL A 33 -2.87 -12.00 -11.89
CA VAL A 33 -3.09 -13.11 -10.96
C VAL A 33 -4.35 -13.89 -11.31
N ASP A 34 -4.45 -15.12 -10.82
CA ASP A 34 -5.68 -15.89 -10.91
C ASP A 34 -6.79 -15.31 -10.01
N TRP A 35 -8.04 -15.71 -10.31
CA TRP A 35 -9.20 -15.19 -9.60
C TRP A 35 -9.15 -15.40 -8.08
N PRO A 36 -8.82 -16.61 -7.54
CA PRO A 36 -8.71 -16.80 -6.10
C PRO A 36 -7.68 -15.87 -5.45
N THR A 37 -6.51 -15.68 -6.06
CA THR A 37 -5.49 -14.76 -5.55
C THR A 37 -5.99 -13.33 -5.54
N ALA A 38 -6.72 -12.88 -6.57
CA ALA A 38 -7.32 -11.55 -6.60
C ALA A 38 -8.32 -11.34 -5.45
N VAL A 39 -9.14 -12.36 -5.14
CA VAL A 39 -10.08 -12.30 -4.01
C VAL A 39 -9.33 -12.25 -2.68
N GLU A 40 -8.25 -13.01 -2.50
CA GLU A 40 -7.40 -12.91 -1.31
C GLU A 40 -6.81 -11.51 -1.16
N LEU A 41 -6.30 -10.93 -2.25
CA LEU A 41 -5.75 -9.58 -2.28
C LEU A 41 -6.81 -8.52 -1.93
N LEU A 42 -8.02 -8.64 -2.48
CA LEU A 42 -9.15 -7.76 -2.14
C LEU A 42 -9.44 -7.78 -0.63
N ASN A 43 -9.45 -8.97 -0.02
CA ASN A 43 -9.75 -9.15 1.40
C ASN A 43 -8.66 -8.62 2.35
N THR A 44 -7.48 -8.24 1.84
CA THR A 44 -6.45 -7.55 2.66
C THR A 44 -6.90 -6.17 3.12
N GLY A 45 -7.84 -5.55 2.38
CA GLY A 45 -8.24 -4.16 2.61
C GLY A 45 -7.23 -3.13 2.09
N GLU A 46 -6.19 -3.55 1.36
CA GLU A 46 -5.21 -2.64 0.74
C GLU A 46 -5.62 -2.15 -0.66
N VAL A 47 -6.70 -2.69 -1.21
CA VAL A 47 -7.28 -2.22 -2.47
C VAL A 47 -8.07 -0.93 -2.24
N GLU A 48 -7.73 0.11 -3.01
CA GLU A 48 -8.40 1.41 -3.02
C GLU A 48 -9.52 1.46 -4.06
N GLN A 49 -9.31 0.86 -5.23
CA GLN A 49 -10.27 0.88 -6.33
C GLN A 49 -10.33 -0.47 -7.07
N VAL A 50 -11.54 -0.84 -7.48
CA VAL A 50 -11.81 -1.93 -8.41
C VAL A 50 -12.36 -1.34 -9.71
N PHE A 51 -11.79 -1.76 -10.83
CA PHE A 51 -12.28 -1.41 -12.16
C PHE A 51 -12.60 -2.68 -12.95
N GLN A 52 -13.80 -2.76 -13.52
CA GLN A 52 -14.27 -3.89 -14.32
C GLN A 52 -14.45 -3.46 -15.79
N LEU A 53 -14.13 -4.35 -16.73
CA LEU A 53 -14.39 -4.20 -18.16
C LEU A 53 -15.42 -5.22 -18.65
N HIS A 54 -16.15 -4.89 -19.73
CA HIS A 54 -17.11 -5.80 -20.40
C HIS A 54 -16.52 -7.16 -20.85
N ASN A 55 -15.20 -7.28 -20.99
CA ASN A 55 -14.50 -8.52 -21.36
C ASN A 55 -14.13 -9.39 -20.15
N LEU A 56 -14.70 -9.13 -18.97
CA LEU A 56 -14.42 -9.77 -17.68
C LEU A 56 -13.06 -9.43 -17.06
N THR A 57 -12.29 -8.50 -17.64
CA THR A 57 -11.07 -8.02 -17.00
C THR A 57 -11.41 -7.19 -15.77
N VAL A 58 -10.73 -7.48 -14.66
CA VAL A 58 -10.82 -6.73 -13.41
C VAL A 58 -9.44 -6.22 -13.05
N THR A 59 -9.34 -4.95 -12.69
CA THR A 59 -8.12 -4.33 -12.16
C THR A 59 -8.35 -3.95 -10.70
N LEU A 60 -7.50 -4.48 -9.82
CA LEU A 60 -7.36 -4.04 -8.43
C LEU A 60 -6.27 -2.97 -8.37
N ILE A 61 -6.62 -1.77 -7.92
CA ILE A 61 -5.70 -0.66 -7.70
C ILE A 61 -5.51 -0.52 -6.19
N PHE A 62 -4.27 -0.67 -5.74
CA PHE A 62 -3.90 -0.64 -4.33
C PHE A 62 -3.63 0.79 -3.86
N LYS A 63 -3.75 1.02 -2.54
CA LYS A 63 -3.50 2.33 -1.89
C LYS A 63 -2.09 2.88 -2.11
N ASP A 64 -1.13 2.01 -2.43
CA ASP A 64 0.25 2.38 -2.74
C ASP A 64 0.47 2.65 -4.24
N GLY A 65 -0.58 2.56 -5.05
CA GLY A 65 -0.57 2.76 -6.49
C GLY A 65 -0.23 1.53 -7.32
N GLN A 66 0.08 0.38 -6.69
CA GLN A 66 0.26 -0.87 -7.44
C GLN A 66 -1.05 -1.31 -8.09
N GLN A 67 -0.93 -2.05 -9.19
CA GLN A 67 -2.08 -2.59 -9.92
C GLN A 67 -1.89 -4.07 -10.19
N VAL A 68 -2.99 -4.81 -10.03
CA VAL A 68 -3.06 -6.22 -10.37
C VAL A 68 -4.30 -6.45 -11.21
N THR A 69 -4.14 -7.18 -12.32
CA THR A 69 -5.26 -7.59 -13.17
C THR A 69 -5.64 -9.05 -12.94
N THR A 70 -6.90 -9.37 -13.15
CA THR A 70 -7.42 -10.74 -13.19
C THR A 70 -8.58 -10.84 -14.16
N VAL A 71 -9.11 -12.04 -14.35
CA VAL A 71 -10.32 -12.30 -15.13
C VAL A 71 -11.39 -12.86 -14.20
N GLU A 72 -12.54 -12.18 -14.13
CA GLU A 72 -13.65 -12.65 -13.32
C GLU A 72 -14.38 -13.84 -13.97
N PRO A 73 -14.91 -14.80 -13.19
CA PRO A 73 -15.51 -16.03 -13.73
C PRO A 73 -16.88 -15.81 -14.39
N ARG A 74 -17.53 -14.68 -14.09
CA ARG A 74 -18.80 -14.23 -14.63
C ARG A 74 -18.93 -12.73 -14.37
N ILE A 75 -19.75 -12.06 -15.17
CA ILE A 75 -20.03 -10.63 -15.00
C ILE A 75 -20.45 -10.34 -13.54
N ASP A 76 -19.91 -9.26 -12.99
CA ASP A 76 -20.19 -8.73 -11.65
C ASP A 76 -19.77 -9.63 -10.49
N ALA A 77 -18.98 -10.68 -10.74
CA ALA A 77 -18.45 -11.51 -9.65
C ALA A 77 -17.61 -10.66 -8.69
N ILE A 78 -16.84 -9.69 -9.21
CA ILE A 78 -16.02 -8.84 -8.34
C ILE A 78 -16.86 -7.98 -7.40
N PHE A 79 -18.02 -7.49 -7.84
CA PHE A 79 -18.90 -6.70 -6.97
C PHE A 79 -19.52 -7.55 -5.86
N ALA A 80 -19.81 -8.82 -6.12
CA ALA A 80 -20.21 -9.76 -5.08
C ALA A 80 -19.09 -9.96 -4.05
N GLU A 81 -17.84 -10.10 -4.49
CA GLU A 81 -16.69 -10.24 -3.58
C GLU A 81 -16.42 -8.96 -2.77
N VAL A 82 -16.57 -7.77 -3.37
CA VAL A 82 -16.50 -6.50 -2.63
C VAL A 82 -17.58 -6.42 -1.55
N GLN A 83 -18.82 -6.85 -1.86
CA GLN A 83 -19.90 -6.89 -0.89
C GLN A 83 -19.58 -7.86 0.26
N ASN A 84 -19.02 -9.04 -0.04
CA ASN A 84 -18.66 -10.07 0.94
C ASN A 84 -17.48 -9.66 1.82
N CYS A 85 -16.53 -8.90 1.26
CA CYS A 85 -15.37 -8.38 1.98
C CYS A 85 -15.78 -7.55 3.21
N GLY A 86 -16.83 -6.76 3.11
CA GLY A 86 -17.38 -6.02 4.26
C GLY A 86 -16.49 -4.86 4.69
N LYS A 87 -16.15 -4.79 5.98
CA LYS A 87 -15.46 -3.63 6.58
C LYS A 87 -14.12 -3.26 5.89
N PRO A 88 -13.23 -4.21 5.52
CA PRO A 88 -11.98 -3.87 4.81
C PRO A 88 -12.22 -3.13 3.49
N CYS A 89 -13.33 -3.41 2.80
CA CYS A 89 -13.68 -2.80 1.53
C CYS A 89 -14.69 -1.64 1.65
N SER A 90 -14.93 -1.09 2.85
CA SER A 90 -16.03 -0.12 3.06
C SER A 90 -15.90 1.19 2.30
N ASN A 91 -14.67 1.55 1.89
CA ASN A 91 -14.35 2.79 1.19
C ASN A 91 -13.78 2.55 -0.21
N ILE A 92 -13.94 1.33 -0.74
CA ILE A 92 -13.41 0.98 -2.05
C ILE A 92 -14.19 1.70 -3.15
N ILE A 93 -13.49 2.22 -4.15
CA ILE A 93 -14.11 2.82 -5.32
C ILE A 93 -14.46 1.70 -6.30
N LEU A 94 -15.69 1.70 -6.80
CA LEU A 94 -16.13 0.78 -7.86
C LEU A 94 -16.34 1.56 -9.15
N ALA A 95 -15.76 1.07 -10.24
CA ALA A 95 -15.92 1.64 -11.58
C ALA A 95 -16.05 0.53 -12.64
N THR A 96 -16.73 0.83 -13.73
CA THR A 96 -16.92 -0.08 -14.87
C THR A 96 -16.87 0.70 -16.18
N GLU A 97 -16.39 0.06 -17.26
CA GLU A 97 -16.51 0.53 -18.66
C GLU A 97 -17.67 -0.19 -19.34
#